data_AF-A0A453IKZ9-F1
#
_entry.id   AF-A0A453IKZ9-F1
#
_cell.length_a   1.000
_cell.length_b   1.000
_cell.length_c   1.000
_cell.angle_alpha   90.00
_cell.angle_beta   90.00
_cell.angle_gamma   90.00
#
_symmetry.space_group_name_H-M   'P 1'
#
loop_
_entity.id
_entity.type
_entity.pdbx_description
1 polymer ?
#
loop_
_entity_poly.entity_id
_entity_poly.type
_entity_poly.pdbx_seq_one_letter_code
_entity_poly.pdbx_strand_id
1 'polypeptide(L)'
;IHALREEDIDEKFFKALLHVQEIHSNCKVLLRTHHQRAGLELMDMMSVYQEGAYERLCRWVQVECKKPGDTDNPEVSELLKKAVRCLKERPVLFKYCAEEVANMRHHALFRQFISALTRGGPGGLPRPIEVHAHDPLRYVGDMLGWLHQALASERELIAALLDPDAISDSGPANHRHSVREGDSSKGESDFTFVLDRIFEGACRPFKVRVEQVLQSQPSLIVSYKLSNTLEFYGYTVSLKF
;
A
#
# COMPACT_ATOMS: atom_id res chain seq x y z
N ILE A 1 7.50 29.29 -5.31
CA ILE A 1 6.52 29.20 -6.43
C ILE A 1 7.13 28.52 -7.66
N HIS A 2 8.29 28.93 -8.18
CA HIS A 2 8.92 28.27 -9.35
C HIS A 2 9.17 26.76 -9.14
N ALA A 3 9.68 26.35 -7.96
CA ALA A 3 9.89 24.93 -7.62
C ALA A 3 8.61 24.06 -7.64
N LEU A 4 7.41 24.66 -7.50
CA LEU A 4 6.14 23.92 -7.63
C LEU A 4 5.81 23.60 -9.10
N ARG A 5 6.45 24.31 -10.04
CA ARG A 5 6.25 24.18 -11.49
C ARG A 5 7.38 23.42 -12.20
N GLU A 6 8.49 23.13 -11.54
CA GLU A 6 9.58 22.29 -12.07
C GLU A 6 9.11 20.82 -12.24
N GLU A 7 9.90 19.90 -12.80
CA GLU A 7 9.46 18.50 -12.98
C GLU A 7 9.81 17.60 -11.76
N ASP A 8 10.90 17.90 -11.07
CA ASP A 8 11.42 17.08 -9.97
C ASP A 8 10.74 17.36 -8.63
N ILE A 9 10.41 16.30 -7.88
CA ILE A 9 9.95 16.40 -6.49
C ILE A 9 11.18 16.22 -5.58
N ASP A 10 11.62 17.33 -4.98
CA ASP A 10 12.78 17.39 -4.10
C ASP A 10 12.45 18.17 -2.81
N GLU A 11 13.47 18.39 -1.96
CA GLU A 11 13.32 19.21 -0.75
C GLU A 11 12.85 20.65 -1.03
N LYS A 12 13.16 21.21 -2.21
CA LYS A 12 12.74 22.56 -2.58
C LYS A 12 11.25 22.59 -2.90
N PHE A 13 10.73 21.54 -3.54
CA PHE A 13 9.29 21.37 -3.76
C PHE A 13 8.52 21.42 -2.44
N PHE A 14 8.92 20.62 -1.44
CA PHE A 14 8.23 20.58 -0.14
C PHE A 14 8.34 21.92 0.60
N LYS A 15 9.49 22.57 0.58
CA LYS A 15 9.65 23.92 1.17
C LYS A 15 8.75 24.94 0.49
N ALA A 16 8.63 24.88 -0.84
CA ALA A 16 7.76 25.78 -1.58
C ALA A 16 6.27 25.52 -1.29
N LEU A 17 5.87 24.26 -1.12
CA LEU A 17 4.50 23.89 -0.78
C LEU A 17 4.12 24.39 0.63
N LEU A 18 4.99 24.16 1.62
CA LEU A 18 4.83 24.68 2.98
C LEU A 18 4.70 26.20 2.98
N HIS A 19 5.52 26.90 2.20
CA HIS A 19 5.45 28.36 2.12
C HIS A 19 4.12 28.85 1.51
N VAL A 20 3.60 28.18 0.48
CA VAL A 20 2.28 28.50 -0.08
C VAL A 20 1.16 28.24 0.95
N GLN A 21 1.25 27.16 1.73
CA GLN A 21 0.31 26.88 2.82
C GLN A 21 0.35 27.95 3.91
N GLU A 22 1.53 28.43 4.27
CA GLU A 22 1.72 29.49 5.25
C GLU A 22 1.10 30.81 4.76
N ILE A 23 1.38 31.23 3.52
CA ILE A 23 0.78 32.42 2.92
C ILE A 23 -0.75 32.30 2.91
N HIS A 24 -1.27 31.16 2.47
CA HIS A 24 -2.71 30.90 2.43
C HIS A 24 -3.36 31.00 3.84
N SER A 25 -2.69 30.47 4.87
CA SER A 25 -3.14 30.59 6.26
C SER A 25 -3.13 32.03 6.74
N ASN A 26 -2.04 32.77 6.47
CA ASN A 26 -1.88 34.17 6.87
C ASN A 26 -2.92 35.08 6.21
N CYS A 27 -3.35 34.76 4.98
CA CYS A 27 -4.43 35.50 4.31
C CYS A 27 -5.75 35.48 5.10
N LYS A 28 -6.02 34.43 5.88
CA LYS A 28 -7.21 34.39 6.77
C LYS A 28 -7.19 35.50 7.82
N VAL A 29 -6.01 35.95 8.25
CA VAL A 29 -5.87 37.08 9.17
C VAL A 29 -6.19 38.39 8.46
N LEU A 30 -5.73 38.56 7.21
CA LEU A 30 -6.01 39.75 6.39
C LEU A 30 -7.50 39.95 6.13
N LEU A 31 -8.29 38.86 6.05
CA LEU A 31 -9.75 38.92 5.93
C LEU A 31 -10.45 39.57 7.13
N ARG A 32 -9.79 39.62 8.29
CA ARG A 32 -10.29 40.30 9.51
C ARG A 32 -9.88 41.78 9.58
N THR A 33 -9.12 42.26 8.60
CA THR A 33 -8.62 43.64 8.52
C THR A 33 -9.25 44.38 7.34
N HIS A 34 -8.88 45.65 7.12
CA HIS A 34 -9.38 46.46 6.00
C HIS A 34 -8.93 45.98 4.60
N HIS A 35 -8.02 45.01 4.50
CA HIS A 35 -7.47 44.51 3.23
C HIS A 35 -8.13 43.23 2.73
N GLN A 36 -9.45 43.10 2.89
CA GLN A 36 -10.20 41.86 2.57
C GLN A 36 -10.09 41.43 1.11
N ARG A 37 -10.22 42.36 0.15
CA ARG A 37 -10.18 42.05 -1.28
C ARG A 37 -8.82 41.47 -1.70
N ALA A 38 -7.73 42.12 -1.31
CA ALA A 38 -6.38 41.63 -1.57
C ALA A 38 -6.13 40.28 -0.86
N GLY A 39 -6.66 40.11 0.35
CA GLY A 39 -6.62 38.83 1.06
C GLY A 39 -7.33 37.70 0.32
N LEU A 40 -8.51 37.96 -0.27
CA LEU A 40 -9.26 36.99 -1.08
C LEU A 40 -8.52 36.64 -2.37
N GLU A 41 -8.03 37.63 -3.11
CA GLU A 41 -7.29 37.42 -4.36
C GLU A 41 -6.00 36.60 -4.13
N LEU A 42 -5.26 36.87 -3.05
CA LEU A 42 -4.10 36.07 -2.66
C LEU A 42 -4.47 34.64 -2.24
N MET A 43 -5.56 34.49 -1.48
CA MET A 43 -6.03 33.18 -1.03
C MET A 43 -6.43 32.29 -2.20
N ASP A 44 -7.14 32.84 -3.19
CA ASP A 44 -7.52 32.13 -4.42
C ASP A 44 -6.27 31.71 -5.21
N MET A 45 -5.32 32.63 -5.43
CA MET A 45 -4.07 32.33 -6.12
C MET A 45 -3.23 31.25 -5.40
N MET A 46 -3.14 31.29 -4.06
CA MET A 46 -2.44 30.25 -3.31
C MET A 46 -3.17 28.91 -3.38
N SER A 47 -4.50 28.90 -3.43
CA SER A 47 -5.30 27.67 -3.57
C SER A 47 -5.00 26.96 -4.88
N VAL A 48 -4.95 27.71 -5.99
CA VAL A 48 -4.56 27.18 -7.31
C VAL A 48 -3.15 26.57 -7.28
N TYR A 49 -2.19 27.23 -6.62
CA TYR A 49 -0.84 26.68 -6.48
C TYR A 49 -0.79 25.40 -5.63
N GLN A 50 -1.59 25.32 -4.57
CA GLN A 50 -1.68 24.11 -3.75
C GLN A 50 -2.27 22.95 -4.54
N GLU A 51 -3.39 23.16 -5.24
CA GLU A 51 -4.06 22.13 -6.01
C GLU A 51 -3.14 21.52 -7.06
N GLY A 52 -2.49 22.36 -7.88
CA GLY A 52 -1.53 21.89 -8.88
C GLY A 52 -0.32 21.17 -8.26
N ALA A 53 0.17 21.61 -7.11
CA ALA A 53 1.25 20.94 -6.40
C ALA A 53 0.83 19.56 -5.88
N TYR A 54 -0.35 19.43 -5.28
CA TYR A 54 -0.83 18.16 -4.75
C TYR A 54 -1.19 17.15 -5.86
N GLU A 55 -1.76 17.61 -6.98
CA GLU A 55 -2.00 16.74 -8.15
C GLU A 55 -0.69 16.15 -8.67
N ARG A 56 0.33 17.00 -8.81
CA ARG A 56 1.67 16.58 -9.23
C ARG A 56 2.31 15.64 -8.22
N LEU A 57 2.17 15.90 -6.92
CA LEU A 57 2.64 15.02 -5.85
C LEU A 57 1.97 13.65 -5.92
N CYS A 58 0.66 13.59 -6.10
CA CYS A 58 -0.06 12.31 -6.25
C CYS A 58 0.43 11.53 -7.48
N ARG A 59 0.58 12.20 -8.63
CA ARG A 59 1.08 11.57 -9.86
C ARG A 59 2.50 11.01 -9.68
N TRP A 60 3.36 11.76 -8.99
CA TRP A 60 4.72 11.30 -8.71
C TRP A 60 4.73 10.09 -7.77
N VAL A 61 3.93 10.11 -6.68
CA VAL A 61 3.77 8.95 -5.77
C VAL A 61 3.30 7.71 -6.54
N GLN A 62 2.32 7.87 -7.44
CA GLN A 62 1.87 6.76 -8.29
C GLN A 62 2.99 6.21 -9.17
N VAL A 63 3.83 7.07 -9.76
CA VAL A 63 4.96 6.63 -10.60
C VAL A 63 6.02 5.90 -9.77
N GLU A 64 6.38 6.42 -8.59
CA GLU A 64 7.32 5.75 -7.70
C GLU A 64 6.82 4.38 -7.24
N CYS A 65 5.55 4.27 -6.86
CA CYS A 65 4.95 2.99 -6.48
C CYS A 65 4.83 1.99 -7.65
N LYS A 66 4.91 2.44 -8.91
CA LYS A 66 4.96 1.56 -10.11
C LYS A 66 6.34 1.01 -10.37
N LYS A 67 7.40 1.64 -9.85
CA LYS A 67 8.76 1.16 -10.11
C LYS A 67 8.87 -0.26 -9.55
N PRO A 68 9.37 -1.22 -10.35
CA PRO A 68 9.61 -2.55 -9.83
C PRO A 68 10.65 -2.41 -8.70
N GLY A 69 10.19 -2.58 -7.47
CA GLY A 69 11.10 -2.71 -6.33
C GLY A 69 11.99 -3.93 -6.56
N ASP A 70 13.23 -3.87 -6.09
CA ASP A 70 14.07 -5.05 -6.05
C ASP A 70 13.33 -6.11 -5.23
N THR A 71 13.15 -7.30 -5.82
CA THR A 71 12.20 -8.32 -5.35
C THR A 71 12.45 -8.79 -3.92
N ASP A 72 13.65 -8.51 -3.40
CA ASP A 72 14.13 -8.99 -2.11
C ASP A 72 14.09 -7.94 -0.99
N ASN A 73 13.96 -6.62 -1.31
CA ASN A 73 13.83 -5.57 -0.30
C ASN A 73 13.30 -4.25 -0.91
N PRO A 74 11.97 -4.03 -0.96
CA PRO A 74 11.41 -2.77 -1.44
C PRO A 74 11.60 -1.68 -0.37
N GLU A 75 12.80 -1.11 -0.30
CA GLU A 75 13.05 0.04 0.56
C GLU A 75 12.28 1.26 0.05
N VAL A 76 11.26 1.65 0.79
CA VAL A 76 10.49 2.87 0.52
C VAL A 76 11.40 4.07 0.79
N SER A 77 11.70 4.84 -0.25
CA SER A 77 12.54 6.03 -0.11
C SER A 77 11.95 7.03 0.88
N GLU A 78 12.81 7.72 1.65
CA GLU A 78 12.36 8.75 2.60
C GLU A 78 11.57 9.88 1.92
N LEU A 79 11.88 10.15 0.65
CA LEU A 79 11.17 11.14 -0.16
C LEU A 79 9.74 10.68 -0.48
N LEU A 80 9.54 9.39 -0.76
CA LEU A 80 8.22 8.79 -0.95
C LEU A 80 7.40 8.80 0.35
N LYS A 81 8.01 8.46 1.49
CA LYS A 81 7.36 8.57 2.81
C LYS A 81 6.91 10.01 3.08
N LYS A 82 7.77 10.99 2.84
CA LYS A 82 7.45 12.41 3.00
C LYS A 82 6.33 12.87 2.07
N ALA A 83 6.33 12.43 0.82
CA ALA A 83 5.26 12.71 -0.13
C ALA A 83 3.90 12.17 0.34
N VAL A 84 3.87 10.91 0.81
CA VAL A 84 2.65 10.29 1.34
C VAL A 84 2.16 11.00 2.60
N ARG A 85 3.06 11.35 3.54
CA ARG A 85 2.70 12.16 4.72
C ARG A 85 2.04 13.48 4.33
N CYS A 86 2.57 14.17 3.33
CA CYS A 86 2.00 15.44 2.86
C CYS A 86 0.62 15.23 2.21
N LEU A 87 0.42 14.15 1.45
CA LEU A 87 -0.88 13.82 0.86
C LEU A 87 -1.95 13.52 1.93
N LYS A 88 -1.58 12.92 3.06
CA LYS A 88 -2.52 12.66 4.18
C LYS A 88 -3.19 13.91 4.73
N GLU A 89 -2.57 15.08 4.59
CA GLU A 89 -3.19 16.37 4.96
C GLU A 89 -4.42 16.71 4.08
N ARG A 90 -4.60 16.00 2.96
CA ARG A 90 -5.73 16.13 2.02
C ARG A 90 -6.41 14.77 1.85
N PRO A 91 -7.31 14.38 2.76
CA PRO A 91 -7.88 13.02 2.81
C PRO A 91 -8.50 12.50 1.51
N VAL A 92 -9.16 13.38 0.73
CA VAL A 92 -9.78 13.01 -0.55
C VAL A 92 -8.72 12.60 -1.58
N LEU A 93 -7.64 13.38 -1.70
CA LEU A 93 -6.55 13.09 -2.63
C LEU A 93 -5.76 11.87 -2.17
N PHE A 94 -5.47 11.77 -0.86
CA PHE A 94 -4.81 10.62 -0.29
C PHE A 94 -5.58 9.32 -0.57
N LYS A 95 -6.89 9.30 -0.35
CA LYS A 95 -7.74 8.14 -0.64
C LYS A 95 -7.65 7.73 -2.11
N TYR A 96 -7.74 8.69 -3.03
CA TYR A 96 -7.58 8.43 -4.46
C TYR A 96 -6.20 7.84 -4.80
N CYS A 97 -5.11 8.42 -4.28
CA CYS A 97 -3.77 7.88 -4.54
C CYS A 97 -3.60 6.48 -3.93
N ALA A 98 -4.17 6.22 -2.74
CA ALA A 98 -4.12 4.90 -2.09
C ALA A 98 -4.88 3.83 -2.88
N GLU A 99 -6.07 4.14 -3.41
CA GLU A 99 -6.85 3.27 -4.30
C GLU A 99 -6.07 2.91 -5.58
N GLU A 100 -5.40 3.89 -6.19
CA GLU A 100 -4.57 3.66 -7.38
C GLU A 100 -3.35 2.79 -7.08
N VAL A 101 -2.67 3.01 -5.95
CA VAL A 101 -1.57 2.15 -5.49
C VAL A 101 -2.08 0.72 -5.25
N ALA A 102 -3.24 0.55 -4.57
CA ALA A 102 -3.87 -0.75 -4.40
C ALA A 102 -4.16 -1.45 -5.74
N ASN A 103 -4.74 -0.75 -6.72
CA ASN A 103 -5.03 -1.32 -8.05
C ASN A 103 -3.75 -1.74 -8.79
N MET A 104 -2.67 -0.96 -8.68
CA MET A 104 -1.38 -1.32 -9.29
C MET A 104 -0.76 -2.56 -8.65
N ARG A 105 -0.73 -2.59 -7.31
CA ARG A 105 -0.19 -3.70 -6.53
C ARG A 105 -1.02 -4.97 -6.74
N HIS A 106 -2.34 -4.85 -6.82
CA HIS A 106 -3.25 -5.94 -7.23
C HIS A 106 -2.80 -6.59 -8.54
N HIS A 107 -2.58 -5.78 -9.59
CA HIS A 107 -2.15 -6.32 -10.88
C HIS A 107 -0.74 -6.93 -10.84
N ALA A 108 0.17 -6.37 -10.04
CA ALA A 108 1.50 -6.93 -9.85
C ALA A 108 1.44 -8.28 -9.13
N LEU A 109 0.75 -8.35 -8.00
CA LEU A 109 0.57 -9.56 -7.19
C LEU A 109 -0.12 -10.65 -8.00
N PHE A 110 -1.19 -10.32 -8.73
CA PHE A 110 -1.86 -11.27 -9.62
C PHE A 110 -0.89 -11.88 -10.64
N ARG A 111 -0.09 -11.06 -11.33
CA ARG A 111 0.90 -11.55 -12.29
C ARG A 111 1.97 -12.42 -11.63
N GLN A 112 2.45 -12.01 -10.46
CA GLN A 112 3.44 -12.77 -9.70
C GLN A 112 2.88 -14.13 -9.27
N PHE A 113 1.63 -14.18 -8.81
CA PHE A 113 0.98 -15.42 -8.41
C PHE A 113 0.83 -16.38 -9.60
N ILE A 114 0.34 -15.89 -10.74
CA ILE A 114 0.25 -16.70 -11.97
C ILE A 114 1.64 -17.16 -12.44
N SER A 115 2.66 -16.30 -12.33
CA SER A 115 4.04 -16.69 -12.65
C SER A 115 4.55 -17.77 -11.71
N ALA A 116 4.32 -17.67 -10.40
CA ALA A 116 4.71 -18.70 -9.43
C ALA A 116 4.03 -20.04 -9.71
N LEU A 117 2.75 -20.01 -10.12
CA LEU A 117 1.99 -21.20 -10.50
C LEU A 117 2.56 -21.87 -11.76
N THR A 118 2.81 -21.10 -12.82
CA THR A 118 3.04 -21.63 -14.18
C THR A 118 4.49 -21.63 -14.65
N ARG A 119 5.33 -20.71 -14.14
CA ARG A 119 6.72 -20.51 -14.56
C ARG A 119 7.74 -20.73 -13.44
N GLY A 120 7.33 -20.56 -12.19
CA GLY A 120 8.23 -20.57 -11.05
C GLY A 120 8.98 -19.24 -10.87
N GLY A 121 10.04 -19.26 -10.07
CA GLY A 121 10.87 -18.08 -9.80
C GLY A 121 11.89 -17.77 -10.91
N PRO A 122 12.68 -16.69 -10.74
CA PRO A 122 13.72 -16.29 -11.69
C PRO A 122 14.68 -17.45 -11.99
N GLY A 123 14.92 -17.72 -13.27
CA GLY A 123 15.75 -18.86 -13.70
C GLY A 123 15.07 -20.24 -13.54
N GLY A 124 13.76 -20.30 -13.29
CA GLY A 124 12.99 -21.54 -13.14
C GLY A 124 13.07 -22.16 -11.74
N LEU A 125 13.60 -21.41 -10.77
CA LEU A 125 13.76 -21.81 -9.37
C LEU A 125 13.13 -20.74 -8.45
N PRO A 126 12.26 -21.13 -7.48
CA PRO A 126 11.69 -22.46 -7.32
C PRO A 126 10.85 -22.86 -8.54
N ARG A 127 10.68 -24.17 -8.76
CA ARG A 127 9.90 -24.70 -9.89
C ARG A 127 8.45 -24.20 -9.85
N PRO A 128 7.75 -24.14 -11.00
CA PRO A 128 6.34 -23.80 -11.01
C PRO A 128 5.53 -24.66 -10.04
N ILE A 129 4.63 -24.06 -9.27
CA ILE A 129 3.84 -24.79 -8.27
C ILE A 129 2.97 -25.86 -8.94
N GLU A 130 2.51 -25.63 -10.18
CA GLU A 130 1.70 -26.59 -10.95
C GLU A 130 2.40 -27.94 -11.20
N VAL A 131 3.74 -28.01 -11.16
CA VAL A 131 4.44 -29.29 -11.29
C VAL A 131 4.08 -30.27 -10.16
N HIS A 132 3.60 -29.76 -9.02
CA HIS A 132 3.20 -30.54 -7.85
C HIS A 132 1.70 -30.89 -7.85
N ALA A 133 0.94 -30.59 -8.91
CA ALA A 133 -0.52 -30.82 -8.93
C ALA A 133 -0.95 -32.28 -8.71
N HIS A 134 -0.04 -33.24 -8.91
CA HIS A 134 -0.25 -34.67 -8.62
C HIS A 134 -0.21 -35.01 -7.12
N ASP A 135 0.30 -34.10 -6.29
CA ASP A 135 0.30 -34.20 -4.83
C ASP A 135 -0.59 -33.09 -4.25
N PRO A 136 -1.88 -33.38 -3.96
CA PRO A 136 -2.85 -32.41 -3.49
C PRO A 136 -2.41 -31.57 -2.29
N LEU A 137 -1.77 -32.21 -1.29
CA LEU A 137 -1.38 -31.54 -0.05
C LEU A 137 -0.25 -30.57 -0.30
N ARG A 138 0.76 -31.01 -1.06
CA ARG A 138 1.88 -30.15 -1.44
C ARG A 138 1.41 -29.01 -2.34
N TYR A 139 0.59 -29.28 -3.34
CA TYR A 139 0.12 -28.27 -4.27
C TYR A 139 -0.67 -27.15 -3.58
N VAL A 140 -1.64 -27.51 -2.73
CA VAL A 140 -2.41 -26.52 -1.96
C VAL A 140 -1.54 -25.84 -0.91
N GLY A 141 -0.65 -26.57 -0.25
CA GLY A 141 0.30 -26.03 0.72
C GLY A 141 1.26 -25.01 0.11
N ASP A 142 1.81 -25.29 -1.07
CA ASP A 142 2.72 -24.39 -1.81
C ASP A 142 1.98 -23.11 -2.23
N MET A 143 0.73 -23.21 -2.70
CA MET A 143 -0.10 -22.04 -3.02
C MET A 143 -0.37 -21.16 -1.79
N LEU A 144 -0.76 -21.78 -0.67
CA LEU A 144 -1.02 -21.07 0.58
C LEU A 144 0.24 -20.44 1.18
N GLY A 145 1.37 -21.15 1.12
CA GLY A 145 2.66 -20.63 1.55
C GLY A 145 3.09 -19.41 0.73
N TRP A 146 2.90 -19.46 -0.59
CA TRP A 146 3.16 -18.30 -1.45
C TRP A 146 2.27 -17.11 -1.11
N LEU A 147 0.96 -17.35 -0.92
CA LEU A 147 0.00 -16.28 -0.56
C LEU A 147 0.32 -15.67 0.80
N HIS A 148 0.69 -16.48 1.79
CA HIS A 148 1.12 -16.00 3.11
C HIS A 148 2.35 -15.11 2.99
N GLN A 149 3.39 -15.55 2.28
CA GLN A 149 4.60 -14.76 2.08
C GLN A 149 4.30 -13.44 1.39
N ALA A 150 3.51 -13.48 0.31
CA ALA A 150 3.09 -12.27 -0.39
C ALA A 150 2.31 -11.32 0.53
N LEU A 151 1.45 -11.84 1.40
CA LEU A 151 0.66 -11.03 2.34
C LEU A 151 1.56 -10.33 3.35
N ALA A 152 2.55 -11.05 3.90
CA ALA A 152 3.54 -10.45 4.79
C ALA A 152 4.31 -9.31 4.10
N SER A 153 4.78 -9.54 2.87
CA SER A 153 5.54 -8.54 2.10
C SER A 153 4.70 -7.31 1.71
N GLU A 154 3.45 -7.50 1.27
CA GLU A 154 2.55 -6.38 0.96
C GLU A 154 2.21 -5.57 2.20
N ARG A 155 1.97 -6.24 3.33
CA ARG A 155 1.70 -5.58 4.61
C ARG A 155 2.86 -4.70 5.04
N GLU A 156 4.08 -5.22 4.98
CA GLU A 156 5.29 -4.46 5.33
C GLU A 156 5.47 -3.24 4.42
N LEU A 157 5.28 -3.41 3.11
CA LEU A 157 5.35 -2.30 2.15
C LEU A 157 4.30 -1.21 2.44
N ILE A 158 3.05 -1.60 2.66
CA ILE A 158 1.96 -0.65 2.94
C ILE A 158 2.20 0.03 4.29
N ALA A 159 2.71 -0.69 5.29
CA ALA A 159 3.07 -0.09 6.58
C ALA A 159 4.19 0.95 6.38
N ALA A 160 5.21 0.64 5.59
CA ALA A 160 6.30 1.56 5.29
C ALA A 160 5.85 2.80 4.50
N LEU A 161 4.82 2.69 3.66
CA LEU A 161 4.24 3.78 2.88
C LEU A 161 3.25 4.64 3.69
N LEU A 162 2.30 3.97 4.34
CA LEU A 162 1.15 4.60 4.97
C LEU A 162 1.36 4.87 6.45
N ASP A 163 2.28 4.21 7.14
CA ASP A 163 2.59 4.50 8.55
C ASP A 163 4.10 4.47 8.82
N PRO A 164 4.86 5.40 8.23
CA PRO A 164 6.31 5.39 8.36
C PRO A 164 6.80 5.66 9.78
N ASP A 165 5.95 6.18 10.66
CA ASP A 165 6.30 6.55 12.05
C ASP A 165 6.08 5.40 13.04
N ALA A 166 5.28 4.38 12.68
CA ALA A 166 5.12 3.16 13.47
C ALA A 166 6.35 2.22 13.42
N ILE A 167 7.17 2.31 12.36
CA ILE A 167 8.34 1.44 12.17
C ILE A 167 9.56 1.95 12.95
N SER A 168 9.61 3.25 13.28
CA SER A 168 10.71 3.85 14.05
C SER A 168 10.67 3.57 15.56
N ASP A 169 9.59 2.98 16.08
CA ASP A 169 9.42 2.76 17.53
C ASP A 169 9.79 1.34 18.00
N SER A 170 10.41 0.52 17.14
CA SER A 170 10.98 -0.78 17.53
C SER A 170 12.40 -0.66 18.12
N GLY A 171 12.64 0.36 18.94
CA GLY A 171 13.84 0.48 19.78
C GLY A 171 13.55 -0.03 21.20
N PRO A 172 14.51 -0.65 21.90
CA PRO A 172 14.24 -1.19 23.23
C PRO A 172 14.12 -0.04 24.24
N ALA A 173 12.94 0.08 24.84
CA ALA A 173 12.63 0.78 26.07
C ALA A 173 12.94 2.29 26.14
N ASN A 174 11.92 3.13 25.86
CA ASN A 174 11.47 4.12 26.86
C ASN A 174 10.15 4.82 26.46
N HIS A 175 9.20 4.78 27.40
CA HIS A 175 7.92 5.48 27.40
C HIS A 175 7.95 6.92 26.85
N ARG A 176 7.11 7.20 25.83
CA ARG A 176 6.13 8.30 25.86
C ARG A 176 4.86 7.90 25.11
N HIS A 177 3.94 7.29 25.85
CA HIS A 177 2.56 7.07 25.45
C HIS A 177 1.86 8.44 25.32
N SER A 178 1.97 9.09 24.15
CA SER A 178 1.00 10.10 23.74
C SER A 178 -0.11 9.37 23.01
N VAL A 179 -1.10 8.96 23.79
CA VAL A 179 -2.37 8.45 23.32
C VAL A 179 -3.01 9.48 22.38
N ARG A 180 -2.89 9.26 21.07
CA ARG A 180 -3.84 9.77 20.08
C ARG A 180 -4.96 8.74 19.95
N GLU A 181 -5.75 8.59 21.01
CA GLU A 181 -7.04 7.88 20.96
C GLU A 181 -8.01 8.77 20.18
N GLY A 182 -8.16 8.49 18.89
CA GLY A 182 -9.12 9.21 18.05
C GLY A 182 -8.99 8.97 16.55
N ASP A 183 -7.81 8.52 16.06
CA ASP A 183 -7.55 8.38 14.62
C ASP A 183 -6.92 7.03 14.22
N SER A 184 -6.53 6.21 15.20
CA SER A 184 -5.91 4.89 14.99
C SER A 184 -6.85 3.88 14.33
N SER A 185 -8.15 3.92 14.62
CA SER A 185 -9.14 3.03 13.99
C SER A 185 -9.36 3.32 12.51
N LYS A 186 -9.13 4.57 12.07
CA LYS A 186 -9.31 4.98 10.68
C LYS A 186 -8.12 4.59 9.81
N GLY A 187 -6.90 4.79 10.33
CA GLY A 187 -5.67 4.33 9.67
C GLY A 187 -5.62 2.81 9.49
N GLU A 188 -6.08 2.06 10.49
CA GLU A 188 -6.21 0.59 10.41
C GLU A 188 -7.27 0.17 9.37
N SER A 189 -8.40 0.89 9.27
CA SER A 189 -9.42 0.61 8.25
C SER A 189 -8.95 0.90 6.81
N ASP A 190 -8.18 1.96 6.60
CA ASP A 190 -7.59 2.28 5.29
C ASP A 190 -6.54 1.24 4.89
N PHE A 191 -5.80 0.71 5.88
CA PHE A 191 -4.80 -0.34 5.69
C PHE A 191 -5.41 -1.66 5.23
N THR A 192 -6.42 -2.15 5.95
CA THR A 192 -7.12 -3.38 5.60
C THR A 192 -7.80 -3.26 4.24
N PHE A 193 -8.41 -2.12 3.94
CA PHE A 193 -9.02 -1.86 2.63
C PHE A 193 -8.02 -1.99 1.47
N VAL A 194 -6.82 -1.41 1.61
CA VAL A 194 -5.77 -1.49 0.57
C VAL A 194 -5.31 -2.94 0.41
N LEU A 195 -5.10 -3.68 1.49
CA LEU A 195 -4.70 -5.09 1.44
C LEU A 195 -5.76 -5.98 0.80
N ASP A 196 -7.03 -5.84 1.19
CA ASP A 196 -8.15 -6.58 0.61
C ASP A 196 -8.21 -6.38 -0.91
N ARG A 197 -8.05 -5.14 -1.35
CA ARG A 197 -8.06 -4.79 -2.78
C ARG A 197 -6.89 -5.43 -3.53
N ILE A 198 -5.71 -5.48 -2.93
CA ILE A 198 -4.52 -6.10 -3.52
C ILE A 198 -4.72 -7.61 -3.68
N PHE A 199 -5.25 -8.29 -2.67
CA PHE A 199 -5.40 -9.74 -2.66
C PHE A 199 -6.61 -10.27 -3.41
N GLU A 200 -7.62 -9.43 -3.68
CA GLU A 200 -8.83 -9.79 -4.44
C GLU A 200 -8.51 -10.56 -5.74
N GLY A 201 -7.42 -10.19 -6.43
CA GLY A 201 -7.01 -10.79 -7.70
C GLY A 201 -6.53 -12.24 -7.57
N ALA A 202 -5.93 -12.60 -6.43
CA ALA A 202 -5.40 -13.94 -6.19
C ALA A 202 -6.48 -14.94 -5.73
N CYS A 203 -7.58 -14.46 -5.15
CA CYS A 203 -8.66 -15.29 -4.62
C CYS A 203 -9.27 -16.23 -5.66
N ARG A 204 -9.58 -15.73 -6.86
CA ARG A 204 -10.21 -16.54 -7.92
C ARG A 204 -9.27 -17.62 -8.47
N PRO A 205 -8.03 -17.32 -8.90
CA PRO A 205 -7.09 -18.34 -9.35
C PRO A 205 -6.77 -19.40 -8.29
N PHE A 206 -6.70 -19.01 -7.01
CA PHE A 206 -6.51 -19.94 -5.90
C PHE A 206 -7.72 -20.85 -5.74
N LYS A 207 -8.92 -20.27 -5.63
CA LYS A 207 -10.18 -21.02 -5.48
C LYS A 207 -10.36 -22.07 -6.57
N VAL A 208 -10.19 -21.69 -7.85
CA VAL A 208 -10.36 -22.61 -8.98
C VAL A 208 -9.40 -23.80 -8.87
N ARG A 209 -8.14 -23.59 -8.47
CA ARG A 209 -7.16 -24.67 -8.34
C ARG A 209 -7.46 -25.60 -7.17
N VAL A 210 -7.92 -25.06 -6.04
CA VAL A 210 -8.38 -25.87 -4.90
C VAL A 210 -9.62 -26.68 -5.28
N GLU A 211 -10.59 -26.09 -5.98
CA GLU A 211 -11.77 -26.80 -6.47
C GLU A 211 -11.40 -27.94 -7.42
N GLN A 212 -10.43 -27.72 -8.33
CA GLN A 212 -9.92 -28.77 -9.22
C GLN A 212 -9.30 -29.94 -8.44
N VAL A 213 -8.53 -29.66 -7.38
CA VAL A 213 -7.99 -30.70 -6.49
C VAL A 213 -9.10 -31.49 -5.82
N LEU A 214 -10.17 -30.83 -5.37
CA LEU A 214 -11.31 -31.53 -4.77
C LEU A 214 -12.10 -32.35 -5.79
N GLN A 215 -12.21 -31.86 -7.02
CA GLN A 215 -12.88 -32.56 -8.13
C GLN A 215 -12.14 -33.81 -8.60
N SER A 216 -10.83 -33.92 -8.36
CA SER A 216 -10.05 -35.13 -8.66
C SER A 216 -10.32 -36.29 -7.69
N GLN A 217 -11.31 -36.15 -6.80
CA GLN A 217 -11.73 -37.16 -5.81
C GLN A 217 -10.57 -37.70 -4.96
N PRO A 218 -9.87 -36.83 -4.20
CA PRO A 218 -8.85 -37.28 -3.27
C PRO A 218 -9.44 -38.20 -2.19
N SER A 219 -8.59 -39.05 -1.60
CA SER A 219 -9.03 -39.93 -0.51
C SER A 219 -9.53 -39.12 0.69
N LEU A 220 -10.43 -39.71 1.50
CA LEU A 220 -11.00 -39.05 2.67
C LEU A 220 -9.92 -38.49 3.62
N ILE A 221 -8.82 -39.22 3.80
CA ILE A 221 -7.69 -38.79 4.63
C ILE A 221 -7.03 -37.53 4.04
N VAL A 222 -6.85 -37.47 2.72
CA VAL A 222 -6.28 -36.30 2.04
C VAL A 222 -7.23 -35.11 2.14
N SER A 223 -8.53 -35.31 1.91
CA SER A 223 -9.55 -34.26 2.05
C SER A 223 -9.58 -33.67 3.46
N TYR A 224 -9.50 -34.52 4.50
CA TYR A 224 -9.44 -34.07 5.89
C TYR A 224 -8.18 -33.24 6.16
N LYS A 225 -7.00 -33.70 5.69
CA LYS A 225 -5.75 -32.95 5.82
C LYS A 225 -5.76 -31.62 5.07
N LEU A 226 -6.39 -31.57 3.88
CA LEU A 226 -6.58 -30.34 3.12
C LEU A 226 -7.46 -29.35 3.89
N SER A 227 -8.57 -29.81 4.48
CA SER A 227 -9.42 -28.98 5.34
C SER A 227 -8.63 -28.38 6.49
N ASN A 228 -7.85 -29.18 7.21
CA ASN A 228 -7.02 -28.69 8.33
C ASN A 228 -5.97 -27.68 7.86
N THR A 229 -5.41 -27.87 6.66
CA THR A 229 -4.41 -26.95 6.10
C THR A 229 -5.05 -25.60 5.74
N LEU A 230 -6.22 -25.62 5.10
CA LEU A 230 -6.99 -24.42 4.79
C LEU A 230 -7.39 -23.66 6.07
N GLU A 231 -7.87 -24.39 7.09
CA GLU A 231 -8.22 -23.82 8.39
C GLU A 231 -7.00 -23.21 9.11
N PHE A 232 -5.86 -23.90 9.11
CA PHE A 232 -4.62 -23.39 9.70
C PHE A 232 -4.19 -22.07 9.07
N TYR A 233 -4.17 -21.98 7.73
CA TYR A 233 -3.81 -20.73 7.05
C TYR A 233 -4.88 -19.64 7.26
N GLY A 234 -6.17 -19.99 7.26
CA GLY A 234 -7.25 -19.05 7.58
C GLY A 234 -7.08 -18.44 8.96
N TYR A 235 -6.81 -19.26 9.97
CA TYR A 235 -6.53 -18.80 11.33
C TYR A 235 -5.25 -17.96 11.40
N THR A 236 -4.18 -18.40 10.74
CA THR A 236 -2.89 -17.70 10.74
C THR A 236 -3.00 -16.31 10.12
N VAL A 237 -3.77 -16.18 9.03
CA VAL A 237 -4.03 -14.89 8.39
C VAL A 237 -4.83 -14.00 9.34
N SER A 238 -5.95 -14.49 9.88
CA SER A 238 -6.80 -13.71 10.79
C SER A 238 -6.13 -13.30 12.11
N LEU A 239 -5.11 -14.03 12.57
CA LEU A 239 -4.40 -13.73 13.82
C LEU A 239 -3.27 -12.71 13.63
N LYS A 240 -2.60 -12.75 12.47
CA LYS A 240 -1.40 -11.95 12.21
C LYS A 240 -1.66 -10.67 11.42
N PHE A 241 -2.79 -10.59 10.74
CA PHE A 241 -3.14 -9.55 9.78
C PHE A 241 -4.60 -9.12 9.99
#